data_AF-A0A0T6B6V6-F1
#
_entry.id   AF-A0A0T6B6V6-F1
#
_cell.length_a   1.000
_cell.length_b   1.000
_cell.length_c   1.000
_cell.angle_alpha   90.00
_cell.angle_beta   90.00
_cell.angle_gamma   90.00
#
_symmetry.space_group_name_H-M   'P 1'
#
loop_
_entity.id
_entity.type
_entity.pdbx_description
1 polymer ?
#
loop_
_entity_poly.entity_id
_entity_poly.type
_entity_poly.pdbx_seq_one_letter_code
_entity_poly.pdbx_strand_id
1 'polypeptide(L)'
;MIKRAQGRKRFGRKNFKQRYFRLTTHDLSYSKSKGKDALCQIPLSNILAVERLAEHSFKMKNMFQIVQRERALYVQAANCVEEKEWVDLLTKICQTNKNRLTKYHPSAYRNGQWLCCQSPIELAPGCKEVSSVDSNNFHMTLDPERDLQRMHSLILSELNKKDLTTKNVSDPCNILNKLQEVVFQIERKHKCYQRSIARDTKYGSKHAPIGDDNYLLASKMNLDSCITRRPVTNDMSMCAS
;
A
#
# COMPACT_ATOMS: atom_id res chain seq x y z
N MET A 1 8.44 2.46 12.99
CA MET A 1 8.72 1.25 13.81
C MET A 1 10.16 1.21 14.32
N ILE A 2 10.38 0.49 15.42
CA ILE A 2 11.70 0.31 16.06
C ILE A 2 12.13 -1.15 15.87
N LYS A 3 13.34 -1.41 15.39
CA LYS A 3 13.83 -2.79 15.20
C LYS A 3 14.97 -3.12 16.13
N ARG A 4 15.08 -4.38 16.56
CA ARG A 4 16.27 -4.89 17.25
C ARG A 4 17.40 -5.08 16.24
N ALA A 5 18.62 -4.66 16.58
CA ALA A 5 19.79 -4.96 15.77
C ALA A 5 20.11 -6.46 15.83
N GLN A 6 20.29 -7.08 14.66
CA GLN A 6 20.57 -8.52 14.54
C GLN A 6 22.03 -8.89 14.91
N GLY A 7 22.92 -7.91 15.13
CA GLY A 7 24.30 -8.17 15.53
C GLY A 7 25.15 -8.79 14.41
N ARG A 8 24.92 -8.43 13.14
CA ARG A 8 25.70 -8.91 11.98
C ARG A 8 27.21 -8.61 12.06
N LYS A 9 27.63 -7.68 12.93
CA LYS A 9 29.04 -7.39 13.22
C LYS A 9 29.47 -8.17 14.47
N ARG A 10 30.67 -8.77 14.43
CA ARG A 10 31.27 -9.63 15.48
C ARG A 10 31.22 -9.03 16.90
N PHE A 11 31.28 -7.70 17.03
CA PHE A 11 31.21 -6.96 18.31
C PHE A 11 30.05 -5.95 18.39
N GLY A 12 29.02 -6.09 17.55
CA GLY A 12 27.92 -5.13 17.48
C GLY A 12 26.93 -5.26 18.63
N ARG A 13 26.71 -4.18 19.39
CA ARG A 13 25.64 -4.11 20.42
C ARG A 13 24.25 -4.34 19.78
N LYS A 14 23.48 -5.27 20.35
CA LYS A 14 22.12 -5.64 19.90
C LYS A 14 21.06 -4.67 20.44
N ASN A 15 21.16 -3.40 20.05
CA ASN A 15 20.25 -2.33 20.50
C ASN A 15 19.02 -2.19 19.59
N PHE A 16 17.95 -1.64 20.16
CA PHE A 16 16.77 -1.20 19.41
C PHE A 16 17.05 0.13 18.71
N LYS A 17 16.63 0.25 17.45
CA LYS A 17 16.81 1.48 16.66
C LYS A 17 15.57 1.77 15.83
N GLN A 18 15.09 3.00 15.89
CA GLN A 18 14.02 3.50 15.02
C GLN A 18 14.46 3.44 13.57
N ARG A 19 13.60 2.92 12.69
CA ARG A 19 13.86 2.79 11.25
C ARG A 19 12.59 3.11 10.47
N TYR A 20 12.79 3.64 9.28
CA TYR A 20 11.72 3.77 8.30
C TYR A 20 11.57 2.44 7.59
N PHE A 21 10.41 1.82 7.71
CA PHE A 21 10.08 0.57 7.02
C PHE A 21 9.26 0.89 5.78
N ARG A 22 9.54 0.18 4.70
CA ARG A 22 8.82 0.29 3.43
C ARG A 22 8.46 -1.12 2.98
N LEU A 23 7.18 -1.33 2.74
CA LEU A 23 6.66 -2.55 2.14
C LEU A 23 6.31 -2.26 0.68
N THR A 24 6.71 -3.16 -0.19
CA THR A 24 6.33 -3.17 -1.61
C THR A 24 5.69 -4.52 -1.94
N THR A 25 5.33 -4.74 -3.20
CA THR A 25 4.85 -6.03 -3.69
C THR A 25 5.96 -7.11 -3.76
N HIS A 26 7.24 -6.72 -3.68
CA HIS A 26 8.38 -7.62 -3.88
C HIS A 26 9.22 -7.82 -2.63
N ASP A 27 9.36 -6.77 -1.81
CA ASP A 27 10.21 -6.77 -0.62
C ASP A 27 9.66 -5.94 0.53
N LEU A 28 10.14 -6.31 1.72
CA LEU A 28 10.14 -5.48 2.90
C LEU A 28 11.55 -4.91 3.11
N SER A 29 11.68 -3.60 3.10
CA SER A 29 12.95 -2.90 3.32
C SER A 29 12.90 -1.95 4.50
N TYR A 30 14.08 -1.63 5.05
CA TYR A 30 14.19 -0.58 6.07
C TYR A 30 15.43 0.30 5.89
N SER A 31 15.28 1.59 6.14
CA SER A 31 16.32 2.61 6.01
C SER A 31 16.46 3.45 7.30
N LYS A 32 17.50 4.30 7.37
CA LYS A 32 17.70 5.20 8.53
C LYS A 32 16.54 6.18 8.68
N SER A 33 16.04 6.72 7.57
CA SER A 33 14.94 7.68 7.48
C SER A 33 14.27 7.60 6.10
N LYS A 34 13.10 8.22 5.97
CA LYS A 34 12.35 8.29 4.71
C LYS A 34 13.22 8.93 3.61
N GLY A 35 13.22 8.34 2.41
CA GLY A 35 14.00 8.82 1.27
C GLY A 35 15.50 8.49 1.28
N LYS A 36 16.00 7.77 2.29
CA LYS A 36 17.37 7.23 2.30
C LYS A 36 17.43 5.79 1.80
N ASP A 37 18.63 5.39 1.37
CA ASP A 37 18.89 4.03 0.90
C ASP A 37 18.54 2.96 1.94
N ALA A 38 18.06 1.83 1.42
CA ALA A 38 17.72 0.68 2.24
C ALA A 38 18.99 0.10 2.87
N LEU A 39 18.98 -0.04 4.21
CA LEU A 39 20.04 -0.74 4.94
C LEU A 39 19.94 -2.26 4.76
N CYS A 40 18.73 -2.74 4.49
CA CYS A 40 18.43 -4.13 4.21
C CYS A 40 17.13 -4.18 3.42
N GLN A 41 17.07 -5.14 2.50
CA GLN A 41 15.91 -5.47 1.71
C GLN A 41 15.68 -6.98 1.89
N ILE A 42 14.47 -7.34 2.27
CA ILE A 42 14.06 -8.71 2.56
C ILE A 42 13.02 -9.08 1.50
N PRO A 43 13.37 -9.93 0.52
CA PRO A 43 12.39 -10.44 -0.43
C PRO A 43 11.23 -11.10 0.31
N LEU A 44 9.99 -10.84 -0.12
CA LEU A 44 8.82 -11.41 0.56
C LEU A 44 8.81 -12.94 0.51
N SER A 45 9.39 -13.55 -0.52
CA SER A 45 9.61 -15.00 -0.64
C SER A 45 10.51 -15.60 0.45
N ASN A 46 11.32 -14.78 1.11
CA ASN A 46 12.24 -15.23 2.16
C ASN A 46 11.63 -15.15 3.56
N ILE A 47 10.42 -14.61 3.68
CA ILE A 47 9.68 -14.54 4.94
C ILE A 47 8.98 -15.86 5.17
N LEU A 48 9.39 -16.55 6.23
CA LEU A 48 8.93 -17.89 6.58
C LEU A 48 7.70 -17.88 7.50
N ALA A 49 7.60 -16.88 8.37
CA ALA A 49 6.47 -16.63 9.26
C ALA A 49 6.49 -15.18 9.74
N VAL A 50 5.32 -14.61 10.05
CA VAL A 50 5.19 -13.32 10.72
C VAL A 50 4.20 -13.49 11.85
N GLU A 51 4.65 -13.23 13.08
CA GLU A 51 3.88 -13.55 14.28
C GLU A 51 4.10 -12.51 15.37
N ARG A 52 3.12 -12.39 16.26
CA ARG A 52 3.28 -11.60 17.48
C ARG A 52 4.39 -12.18 18.35
N LEU A 53 5.12 -11.30 19.02
CA LEU A 53 6.17 -11.69 19.96
C LEU A 53 5.67 -11.48 21.39
N ALA A 54 5.87 -12.48 22.24
CA ALA A 54 5.46 -12.38 23.63
C ALA A 54 6.19 -11.24 24.36
N GLU A 55 5.44 -10.40 25.08
CA GLU A 55 5.93 -9.15 25.69
C GLU A 55 7.11 -9.37 26.65
N HIS A 56 7.11 -10.48 27.38
CA HIS A 56 8.18 -10.86 28.31
C HIS A 56 9.55 -11.04 27.63
N SER A 57 9.60 -11.18 26.31
CA SER A 57 10.84 -11.29 25.54
C SER A 57 11.76 -10.07 25.71
N PHE A 58 11.18 -8.88 25.71
CA PHE A 58 11.91 -7.61 25.81
C PHE A 58 11.30 -6.61 26.80
N LYS A 59 10.22 -7.00 27.51
CA LYS A 59 9.40 -6.10 28.33
C LYS A 59 8.85 -4.92 27.52
N MET A 60 8.43 -5.20 26.28
CA MET A 60 7.93 -4.22 25.32
C MET A 60 6.61 -4.73 24.72
N LYS A 61 5.65 -3.82 24.55
CA LYS A 61 4.35 -4.06 23.90
C LYS A 61 4.44 -3.85 22.39
N ASN A 62 3.43 -4.33 21.66
CA ASN A 62 3.26 -4.16 20.21
C ASN A 62 4.47 -4.69 19.42
N MET A 63 5.01 -5.81 19.90
CA MET A 63 6.17 -6.47 19.32
C MET A 63 5.72 -7.62 18.42
N PHE A 64 6.34 -7.72 17.26
CA PHE A 64 6.18 -8.85 16.36
C PHE A 64 7.53 -9.27 15.80
N GLN A 65 7.56 -10.45 15.18
CA GLN A 65 8.74 -11.02 14.58
C GLN A 65 8.50 -11.40 13.13
N ILE A 66 9.51 -11.18 12.31
CA ILE A 66 9.57 -11.63 10.92
C ILE A 66 10.64 -12.72 10.86
N VAL A 67 10.21 -13.96 10.69
CA VAL A 67 11.08 -15.13 10.70
C VAL A 67 11.70 -15.31 9.32
N GLN A 68 13.02 -15.39 9.27
CA GLN A 68 13.82 -15.68 8.08
C GLN A 68 14.66 -16.93 8.34
N ARG A 69 15.24 -17.51 7.28
CA ARG A 69 16.02 -18.75 7.35
C ARG A 69 17.18 -18.69 8.36
N GLU A 70 17.89 -17.57 8.42
CA GLU A 70 19.05 -17.44 9.30
C GLU A 70 18.67 -16.93 10.69
N ARG A 71 17.86 -15.86 10.77
CA ARG A 71 17.55 -15.18 12.03
C ARG A 71 16.21 -14.46 11.97
N ALA A 72 15.48 -14.45 13.08
CA ALA A 72 14.29 -13.62 13.24
C ALA A 72 14.65 -12.12 13.31
N LEU A 73 13.80 -11.28 12.74
CA LEU A 73 13.83 -9.83 12.91
C LEU A 73 12.73 -9.41 13.88
N TYR A 74 13.12 -8.86 15.03
CA TYR A 74 12.17 -8.34 16.03
C TYR A 74 11.90 -6.86 15.81
N VAL A 75 10.61 -6.51 15.76
CA VAL A 75 10.13 -5.16 15.45
C VAL A 75 9.05 -4.74 16.46
N GLN A 76 9.11 -3.48 16.87
CA GLN A 76 8.11 -2.80 17.68
C GLN A 76 7.34 -1.80 16.81
N ALA A 77 6.02 -1.92 16.80
CA ALA A 77 5.12 -0.90 16.28
C ALA A 77 4.86 0.21 17.33
N ALA A 78 4.37 1.36 16.88
CA ALA A 78 4.02 2.47 17.75
C ALA A 78 2.81 2.16 18.64
N ASN A 79 1.85 1.40 18.12
CA ASN A 79 0.63 1.00 18.82
C ASN A 79 0.14 -0.37 18.33
N CYS A 80 -0.90 -0.91 18.97
CA CYS A 80 -1.46 -2.23 18.65
C CYS A 80 -2.18 -2.28 17.29
N VAL A 81 -2.67 -1.14 16.79
CA VAL A 81 -3.30 -1.05 15.47
C VAL A 81 -2.25 -1.21 14.38
N GLU A 82 -1.17 -0.42 14.44
CA GLU A 82 -0.04 -0.54 13.50
C GLU A 82 0.57 -1.95 13.58
N GLU A 83 0.75 -2.51 14.78
CA GLU A 83 1.23 -3.90 14.93
C GLU A 83 0.34 -4.90 14.20
N LYS A 84 -0.98 -4.83 14.44
CA LYS A 84 -1.95 -5.73 13.81
C LYS A 84 -1.93 -5.59 12.30
N GLU A 85 -1.96 -4.36 11.78
CA GLU A 85 -1.92 -4.11 10.33
C GLU A 85 -0.68 -4.72 9.68
N TRP A 86 0.51 -4.54 10.28
CA TRP A 86 1.75 -5.11 9.76
C TRP A 86 1.77 -6.64 9.81
N VAL A 87 1.33 -7.23 10.92
CA VAL A 87 1.27 -8.69 11.09
C VAL A 87 0.32 -9.29 10.07
N ASP A 88 -0.91 -8.77 9.98
CA ASP A 88 -1.95 -9.33 9.12
C ASP A 88 -1.58 -9.15 7.64
N LEU A 89 -1.11 -7.96 7.23
CA LEU A 89 -0.72 -7.68 5.85
C LEU A 89 0.45 -8.57 5.39
N LEU A 90 1.52 -8.65 6.19
CA LEU A 90 2.67 -9.49 5.83
C LEU A 90 2.30 -10.98 5.83
N THR A 91 1.50 -11.42 6.80
CA THR A 91 1.03 -12.81 6.85
C THR A 91 0.21 -13.14 5.61
N LYS A 92 -0.67 -12.23 5.17
CA LYS A 92 -1.47 -12.40 3.96
C LYS A 92 -0.62 -12.45 2.69
N ILE A 93 0.29 -11.50 2.51
CA ILE A 93 1.14 -11.46 1.31
C ILE A 93 2.04 -12.70 1.24
N CYS A 94 2.57 -13.14 2.38
CA CYS A 94 3.47 -14.29 2.43
C CYS A 94 2.72 -15.63 2.50
N GLN A 95 1.39 -15.66 2.55
CA GLN A 95 0.62 -16.90 2.76
C GLN A 95 0.87 -17.94 1.66
N THR A 96 1.16 -17.49 0.43
CA THR A 96 1.38 -18.34 -0.75
C THR A 96 2.84 -18.80 -0.89
N ASN A 97 3.73 -18.37 0.00
CA ASN A 97 5.12 -18.79 -0.01
C ASN A 97 5.23 -20.30 0.25
N LYS A 98 5.89 -21.04 -0.64
CA LYS A 98 6.06 -22.51 -0.53
C LYS A 98 6.87 -22.96 0.69
N ASN A 99 7.66 -22.07 1.27
CA ASN A 99 8.58 -22.31 2.38
C ASN A 99 8.04 -21.81 3.74
N ARG A 100 6.72 -21.60 3.87
CA ARG A 100 6.10 -21.19 5.13
C ARG A 100 6.35 -22.23 6.23
N LEU A 101 6.69 -21.74 7.42
CA LEU A 101 6.80 -22.59 8.60
C LEU A 101 5.41 -22.96 9.12
N THR A 102 5.27 -24.17 9.63
CA THR A 102 4.09 -24.62 10.37
C THR A 102 4.18 -24.29 11.85
N LYS A 103 5.42 -24.18 12.38
CA LYS A 103 5.70 -23.85 13.78
C LYS A 103 6.74 -22.74 13.89
N TYR A 104 6.61 -21.90 14.92
CA TYR A 104 7.51 -20.80 15.26
C TYR A 104 7.80 -20.74 16.76
N HIS A 105 8.72 -19.86 17.16
CA HIS A 105 9.03 -19.59 18.57
C HIS A 105 8.35 -18.28 19.00
N PRO A 106 7.40 -18.29 19.96
CA PRO A 106 6.66 -17.09 20.35
C PRO A 106 7.46 -16.08 21.18
N SER A 107 8.62 -16.47 21.69
CA SER A 107 9.49 -15.60 22.50
C SER A 107 10.88 -15.46 21.89
N ALA A 108 11.62 -14.43 22.27
CA ALA A 108 12.91 -14.14 21.65
C ALA A 108 14.03 -15.14 22.01
N TYR A 109 14.98 -15.32 21.10
CA TYR A 109 16.26 -15.96 21.39
C TYR A 109 17.20 -14.97 22.08
N ARG A 110 17.58 -15.26 23.33
CA ARG A 110 18.42 -14.40 24.17
C ARG A 110 19.28 -15.26 25.09
N ASN A 111 20.50 -14.80 25.38
CA ASN A 111 21.45 -15.48 26.26
C ASN A 111 21.72 -16.95 25.87
N GLY A 112 21.72 -17.24 24.56
CA GLY A 112 22.02 -18.59 24.05
C GLY A 112 20.84 -19.57 24.08
N GLN A 113 19.62 -19.13 24.42
CA GLN A 113 18.45 -20.00 24.40
C GLN A 113 17.16 -19.28 23.98
N TRP A 114 16.17 -20.06 23.54
CA TRP A 114 14.81 -19.61 23.28
C TRP A 114 14.04 -19.46 24.59
N LEU A 115 13.47 -18.28 24.87
CA LEU A 115 12.73 -18.06 26.13
C LEU A 115 11.43 -18.86 26.25
N CYS A 116 10.89 -19.35 25.13
CA CYS A 116 9.62 -20.10 25.10
C CYS A 116 9.77 -21.59 25.40
N CYS A 117 10.86 -22.23 24.95
CA CYS A 117 11.07 -23.68 25.07
C CYS A 117 12.42 -24.05 25.68
N GLN A 118 13.23 -23.06 26.06
CA GLN A 118 14.60 -23.21 26.59
C GLN A 118 15.58 -23.93 25.65
N SER A 119 15.24 -24.07 24.36
CA SER A 119 16.15 -24.69 23.39
C SER A 119 17.40 -23.83 23.19
N PRO A 120 18.62 -24.40 23.30
CA PRO A 120 19.86 -23.65 23.13
C PRO A 120 20.19 -23.40 21.65
N ILE A 121 19.51 -24.08 20.73
CA ILE A 121 19.80 -24.03 19.29
C ILE A 121 18.99 -22.90 18.65
N GLU A 122 19.66 -21.86 18.14
CA GLU A 122 18.99 -20.71 17.50
C GLU A 122 18.14 -21.13 16.28
N LEU A 123 18.55 -22.19 15.57
CA LEU A 123 17.84 -22.75 14.41
C LEU A 123 16.90 -23.92 14.76
N ALA A 124 16.57 -24.12 16.04
CA ALA A 124 15.63 -25.16 16.44
C ALA A 124 14.26 -24.98 15.78
N PRO A 125 13.55 -26.08 15.45
CA PRO A 125 12.16 -25.99 14.98
C PRO A 125 11.28 -25.28 16.01
N GLY A 126 10.29 -24.54 15.53
CA GLY A 126 9.38 -23.78 16.38
C GLY A 126 8.59 -24.64 17.36
N CYS A 127 8.28 -24.09 18.55
CA CYS A 127 7.54 -24.79 19.60
C CYS A 127 6.03 -24.47 19.63
N LYS A 128 5.53 -23.54 18.80
CA LYS A 128 4.12 -23.16 18.70
C LYS A 128 3.66 -23.13 17.24
N GLU A 129 2.42 -23.49 16.96
CA GLU A 129 1.86 -23.42 15.60
C GLU A 129 1.71 -21.99 15.10
N VAL A 130 2.01 -21.77 13.82
CA VAL A 130 1.83 -20.50 13.11
C VAL A 130 0.33 -20.20 12.97
N SER A 131 -0.04 -18.93 13.16
CA SER A 131 -1.42 -18.48 13.10
C SER A 131 -2.00 -18.69 11.70
N SER A 132 -3.21 -19.24 11.62
CA SER A 132 -3.93 -19.37 10.36
C SER A 132 -4.41 -17.99 9.89
N VAL A 133 -4.44 -17.79 8.57
CA VAL A 133 -4.98 -16.56 7.98
C VAL A 133 -6.48 -16.72 7.82
N ASP A 134 -7.25 -16.10 8.70
CA ASP A 134 -8.68 -15.93 8.48
C ASP A 134 -8.88 -15.02 7.26
N SER A 135 -9.28 -15.61 6.13
CA SER A 135 -9.36 -14.91 4.84
C SER A 135 -10.41 -13.79 4.78
N ASN A 136 -11.18 -13.60 5.85
CA ASN A 136 -12.35 -12.72 5.88
C ASN A 136 -12.09 -11.33 6.48
N ASN A 137 -10.92 -11.05 7.07
CA ASN A 137 -10.70 -9.81 7.84
C ASN A 137 -9.84 -8.73 7.15
N PHE A 138 -9.31 -8.99 5.96
CA PHE A 138 -8.56 -7.99 5.18
C PHE A 138 -9.31 -7.66 3.90
N HIS A 139 -10.36 -6.85 4.04
CA HIS A 139 -10.82 -6.08 2.90
C HIS A 139 -9.79 -4.97 2.67
N MET A 140 -8.83 -5.20 1.77
CA MET A 140 -8.15 -4.10 1.12
C MET A 140 -9.27 -3.31 0.44
N THR A 141 -9.74 -2.22 1.07
CA THR A 141 -10.57 -1.22 0.40
C THR A 141 -9.66 -0.53 -0.62
N LEU A 142 -9.37 -1.23 -1.70
CA LEU A 142 -8.97 -0.60 -2.94
C LEU A 142 -10.17 0.26 -3.30
N ASP A 143 -10.06 1.56 -3.05
CA ASP A 143 -10.99 2.58 -3.49
C ASP A 143 -10.56 2.88 -4.93
N PRO A 144 -11.12 2.17 -5.93
CA PRO A 144 -10.59 2.22 -7.28
C PRO A 144 -10.76 3.63 -7.85
N GLU A 145 -11.72 4.39 -7.33
CA GLU A 145 -11.99 5.78 -7.67
C GLU A 145 -10.87 6.70 -7.19
N ARG A 146 -10.47 6.58 -5.92
CA ARG A 146 -9.36 7.37 -5.37
C ARG A 146 -8.02 7.02 -6.02
N ASP A 147 -7.80 5.74 -6.30
CA ASP A 147 -6.59 5.28 -6.98
C ASP A 147 -6.55 5.77 -8.42
N LEU A 148 -7.68 5.71 -9.14
CA LEU A 148 -7.82 6.28 -10.49
C LEU A 148 -7.60 7.80 -10.48
N GLN A 149 -8.16 8.53 -9.51
CA GLN A 149 -7.99 9.97 -9.36
C GLN A 149 -6.53 10.34 -9.07
N ARG A 150 -5.83 9.53 -8.28
CA ARG A 150 -4.39 9.70 -8.01
C ARG A 150 -3.55 9.47 -9.26
N MET A 151 -3.85 8.41 -10.02
CA MET A 151 -3.21 8.12 -11.31
C MET A 151 -3.44 9.25 -12.31
N HIS A 152 -4.68 9.74 -12.44
CA HIS A 152 -5.05 10.87 -13.29
C HIS A 152 -4.26 12.14 -12.93
N SER A 153 -4.17 12.46 -11.64
CA SER A 153 -3.45 13.66 -11.16
C SER A 153 -1.94 13.59 -11.46
N LEU A 154 -1.34 12.40 -11.34
CA LEU A 154 0.06 12.17 -11.68
C LEU A 154 0.31 12.31 -13.18
N ILE A 155 -0.56 11.75 -14.02
CA ILE A 155 -0.46 11.84 -15.48
C ILE A 155 -0.53 13.31 -15.92
N LEU A 156 -1.50 14.08 -15.41
CA LEU A 156 -1.61 15.51 -15.74
C LEU A 156 -0.40 16.33 -15.26
N SER A 157 0.15 16.01 -14.09
CA SER A 157 1.36 16.68 -13.59
C SER A 157 2.54 16.49 -14.55
N GLU A 158 2.72 15.27 -15.09
CA GLU A 158 3.83 15.00 -16.01
C GLU A 158 3.58 15.52 -17.43
N LEU A 159 2.32 15.60 -17.88
CA LEU A 159 1.98 16.25 -19.14
C LEU A 159 2.26 17.76 -19.08
N ASN A 160 1.85 18.43 -18.02
CA ASN A 160 2.10 19.87 -17.83
C ASN A 160 3.60 20.21 -17.73
N LYS A 161 4.44 19.28 -17.23
CA LYS A 161 5.91 19.45 -17.22
C LYS A 161 6.54 19.29 -18.60
N LYS A 162 5.94 18.49 -19.49
CA LYS A 162 6.48 18.22 -20.83
C LYS A 162 6.13 19.30 -21.85
N ASP A 163 5.01 20.01 -21.67
CA ASP A 163 4.64 21.16 -22.52
C ASP A 163 5.65 22.33 -22.45
N LEU A 164 6.55 22.35 -21.47
CA LEU A 164 7.65 23.33 -21.38
C LEU A 164 8.94 22.93 -22.11
N THR A 165 9.06 21.70 -22.64
CA THR A 165 10.35 21.19 -23.15
C THR A 165 10.36 20.59 -24.56
N THR A 166 9.23 20.38 -25.22
CA THR A 166 9.22 19.81 -26.58
C THR A 166 9.00 20.86 -27.65
N LYS A 167 10.06 21.61 -27.97
CA LYS A 167 10.30 22.02 -29.36
C LYS A 167 11.16 20.93 -29.99
N ASN A 168 10.64 20.33 -31.06
CA ASN A 168 11.27 19.36 -31.97
C ASN A 168 11.38 17.92 -31.46
N VAL A 169 10.52 17.02 -31.95
CA VAL A 169 10.83 15.77 -32.69
C VAL A 169 9.47 15.19 -33.13
N SER A 170 9.34 14.80 -34.38
CA SER A 170 8.09 14.52 -35.10
C SER A 170 7.48 13.11 -34.90
N ASP A 171 7.93 12.32 -33.93
CA ASP A 171 7.47 10.93 -33.72
C ASP A 171 6.94 10.53 -32.31
N PRO A 172 7.17 11.27 -31.20
CA PRO A 172 6.53 10.97 -29.90
C PRO A 172 5.05 11.36 -29.83
N CYS A 173 4.56 12.19 -30.76
CA CYS A 173 3.20 12.75 -30.73
C CYS A 173 2.11 11.67 -30.78
N ASN A 174 2.33 10.54 -31.45
CA ASN A 174 1.26 9.56 -31.66
C ASN A 174 0.91 8.78 -30.38
N ILE A 175 1.92 8.47 -29.55
CA ILE A 175 1.69 7.82 -28.24
C ILE A 175 1.09 8.83 -27.26
N LEU A 176 1.56 10.09 -27.29
CA LEU A 176 1.03 11.14 -26.43
C LEU A 176 -0.45 11.44 -26.76
N ASN A 177 -0.80 11.51 -28.04
CA ASN A 177 -2.17 11.72 -28.51
C ASN A 177 -3.07 10.54 -28.13
N LYS A 178 -2.59 9.29 -28.25
CA LYS A 178 -3.33 8.11 -27.79
C LYS A 178 -3.54 8.10 -26.28
N LEU A 179 -2.53 8.50 -25.51
CA LEU A 179 -2.66 8.63 -24.05
C LEU A 179 -3.65 9.74 -23.68
N GLN A 180 -3.61 10.89 -24.36
CA GLN A 180 -4.58 11.97 -24.19
C GLN A 180 -6.00 11.52 -24.52
N GLU A 181 -6.18 10.76 -25.60
CA GLU A 181 -7.49 10.22 -25.98
C GLU A 181 -8.01 9.23 -24.94
N VAL A 182 -7.17 8.32 -24.43
CA VAL A 182 -7.55 7.38 -23.37
C VAL A 182 -7.91 8.13 -22.08
N VAL A 183 -7.14 9.15 -21.70
CA VAL A 183 -7.44 10.00 -20.53
C VAL A 183 -8.79 10.69 -20.71
N PHE A 184 -9.05 11.27 -21.87
CA PHE A 184 -10.32 11.93 -22.17
C PHE A 184 -11.52 10.96 -22.13
N GLN A 185 -11.34 9.74 -22.65
CA GLN A 185 -12.39 8.72 -22.60
C GLN A 185 -12.68 8.24 -21.18
N ILE A 186 -11.65 8.09 -20.35
CA ILE A 186 -11.81 7.76 -18.93
C ILE A 186 -12.56 8.89 -18.22
N GLU A 187 -12.20 10.14 -18.45
CA GLU A 187 -12.87 11.30 -17.84
C GLU A 187 -14.35 11.36 -18.24
N ARG A 188 -14.65 11.14 -19.52
CA ARG A 188 -16.03 11.10 -20.03
C ARG A 188 -16.83 9.99 -19.36
N LYS A 189 -16.27 8.77 -19.25
CA LYS A 189 -16.93 7.65 -18.59
C LYS A 189 -17.14 7.90 -17.09
N HIS A 190 -16.15 8.45 -16.40
CA HIS A 190 -16.26 8.82 -14.99
C HIS A 190 -17.36 9.87 -14.78
N LYS A 191 -17.42 10.92 -15.61
CA LYS A 191 -18.50 11.94 -15.56
C LYS A 191 -19.88 11.33 -15.81
N CYS A 192 -20.01 10.41 -16.77
CA CYS A 192 -21.27 9.69 -17.01
C CYS A 192 -21.67 8.83 -15.81
N TYR A 193 -20.71 8.13 -15.20
CA TYR A 193 -20.95 7.29 -14.03
C TYR A 193 -21.37 8.13 -12.81
N GLN A 194 -20.67 9.22 -12.52
CA GLN A 194 -21.03 10.16 -11.45
C GLN A 194 -22.46 10.73 -11.62
N ARG A 195 -22.85 11.03 -12.87
CA ARG A 195 -24.24 11.43 -13.18
C ARG A 195 -25.26 10.31 -12.96
N SER A 196 -24.89 9.05 -13.22
CA SER A 196 -25.76 7.91 -12.91
C SER A 196 -25.89 7.73 -11.41
N ILE A 197 -24.77 7.74 -10.67
CA ILE A 197 -24.78 7.67 -9.21
C ILE A 197 -25.68 8.76 -8.65
N ALA A 198 -25.49 10.03 -9.05
CA ALA A 198 -26.30 11.14 -8.53
C ALA A 198 -27.81 10.96 -8.80
N ARG A 199 -28.17 10.31 -9.92
CA ARG A 199 -29.55 9.99 -10.26
C ARG A 199 -30.09 8.81 -9.44
N ASP A 200 -29.25 7.82 -9.19
CA ASP A 200 -29.63 6.55 -8.57
C ASP A 200 -29.45 6.57 -7.04
N THR A 201 -28.75 7.58 -6.49
CA THR A 201 -28.58 7.79 -5.06
C THR A 201 -29.90 8.13 -4.39
N LYS A 202 -30.46 7.16 -3.67
CA LYS A 202 -31.62 7.35 -2.80
C LYS A 202 -31.17 7.89 -1.44
N TYR A 203 -31.79 8.99 -1.01
CA TYR A 203 -31.54 9.62 0.29
C TYR A 203 -31.87 8.64 1.43
N GLY A 204 -30.98 8.48 2.41
CA GLY A 204 -31.10 7.49 3.48
C GLY A 204 -30.56 6.09 3.14
N SER A 205 -29.88 5.92 2.00
CA SER A 205 -29.13 4.70 1.69
C SER A 205 -27.75 4.69 2.36
N LYS A 206 -27.08 3.52 2.39
CA LYS A 206 -25.70 3.40 2.91
C LYS A 206 -24.70 4.35 2.22
N HIS A 207 -24.98 4.77 0.99
CA HIS A 207 -24.12 5.67 0.21
C HIS A 207 -24.53 7.16 0.32
N ALA A 208 -25.65 7.47 0.97
CA ALA A 208 -26.13 8.83 1.26
C ALA A 208 -26.92 8.85 2.59
N PRO A 209 -26.26 8.66 3.74
CA PRO A 209 -26.91 8.61 5.04
C PRO A 209 -27.51 9.97 5.43
N ILE A 210 -28.64 9.93 6.14
CA ILE A 210 -29.35 11.14 6.58
C ILE A 210 -28.53 11.76 7.73
N GLY A 211 -28.04 12.99 7.55
CA GLY A 211 -27.32 13.75 8.57
C GLY A 211 -25.94 14.27 8.17
N ASP A 212 -25.40 13.85 7.03
CA ASP A 212 -24.12 14.36 6.50
C ASP A 212 -24.33 15.57 5.55
N ASP A 213 -23.39 16.53 5.55
CA ASP A 213 -23.40 17.77 4.73
C ASP A 213 -23.34 17.54 3.19
N ASN A 214 -23.43 16.30 2.73
CA ASN A 214 -23.32 15.92 1.32
C ASN A 214 -24.46 16.46 0.42
N TYR A 215 -25.59 16.90 0.98
CA TYR A 215 -26.67 17.52 0.21
C TYR A 215 -26.24 18.83 -0.50
N LEU A 216 -25.17 19.48 -0.02
CA LEU A 216 -24.60 20.70 -0.62
C LEU A 216 -23.80 20.41 -1.92
N LEU A 217 -23.37 19.17 -2.14
CA LEU A 217 -22.67 18.78 -3.37
C LEU A 217 -23.64 18.49 -4.52
N ALA A 218 -24.86 18.04 -4.20
CA ALA A 218 -25.91 17.80 -5.18
C ALA A 218 -26.37 19.08 -5.90
N SER A 219 -26.37 20.23 -5.19
CA SER A 219 -26.74 21.52 -5.76
C SER A 219 -25.65 22.14 -6.64
N LYS A 220 -24.37 21.87 -6.36
CA LYS A 220 -23.23 22.38 -7.15
C LYS A 220 -23.09 21.74 -8.53
N MET A 221 -23.50 20.47 -8.69
CA MET A 221 -23.40 19.76 -9.98
C MET A 221 -24.38 20.28 -11.06
N ASN A 222 -25.42 21.03 -10.68
CA ASN A 222 -26.36 21.64 -11.65
C ASN A 222 -25.85 22.97 -12.25
N LEU A 223 -24.86 23.61 -11.64
CA LEU A 223 -24.39 24.95 -12.06
C LEU A 223 -23.39 24.90 -13.23
N ASP A 224 -22.67 23.79 -13.41
CA ASP A 224 -21.68 23.62 -14.48
C ASP A 224 -22.32 23.43 -15.88
N SER A 225 -23.65 23.38 -15.97
CA SER A 225 -24.40 23.30 -17.22
C SER A 225 -24.26 24.55 -18.11
N CYS A 226 -23.81 25.69 -17.55
CA CYS A 226 -23.70 26.95 -18.29
C CYS A 226 -22.32 27.23 -18.92
N ILE A 227 -21.25 26.52 -18.53
CA ILE A 227 -19.89 26.85 -19.03
C ILE A 227 -19.54 26.12 -20.34
N THR A 228 -20.30 25.10 -20.76
CA THR A 228 -19.96 24.30 -21.96
C THR A 228 -20.74 24.63 -23.24
N ARG A 229 -21.54 25.70 -23.28
CA ARG A 229 -22.11 26.18 -24.56
C ARG A 229 -21.14 27.13 -25.27
N ARG A 230 -20.14 26.58 -25.96
CA ARG A 230 -19.59 27.27 -27.14
C ARG A 230 -20.40 26.83 -28.36
N PRO A 231 -20.96 27.76 -29.16
CA PRO A 231 -21.72 27.39 -30.35
C PRO A 231 -20.75 26.90 -31.43
N VAL A 232 -21.03 25.71 -31.97
CA VAL A 232 -20.42 25.24 -33.21
C VAL A 232 -21.06 26.08 -34.33
N THR A 233 -20.28 26.98 -34.91
CA THR A 233 -20.66 27.66 -36.15
C THR A 233 -20.69 26.63 -37.28
N ASN A 234 -21.87 26.40 -37.83
CA ASN A 234 -22.04 25.75 -39.13
C ASN A 234 -21.35 26.62 -40.18
N ASP A 235 -20.33 26.09 -40.85
CA ASP A 235 -20.05 26.48 -42.23
C ASP A 235 -19.99 25.22 -43.08
N MET A 236 -21.10 25.04 -43.77
CA MET A 236 -21.29 24.15 -44.89
C MET A 236 -20.71 24.89 -46.11
N SER A 237 -19.56 24.47 -46.63
CA SER A 237 -19.16 24.87 -47.99
C SER A 237 -18.96 23.64 -48.86
N MET A 238 -19.81 23.60 -49.89
CA MET A 238 -19.81 22.68 -51.01
C MET A 238 -18.46 22.73 -51.72
N CYS A 239 -17.96 21.58 -52.14
CA CYS A 239 -17.17 21.47 -53.36
C CYS A 239 -17.85 20.44 -54.24
N ALA A 240 -18.55 20.94 -55.25
CA ALA A 240 -19.02 20.19 -56.40
C ALA A 240 -18.07 20.47 -57.57
N SER A 241 -17.83 19.42 -58.36
CA SER A 241 -17.06 19.34 -59.62
C SER A 241 -15.55 19.24 -59.48
#